data_AF-A0A662GND5-F1
#
_entry.id   AF-A0A662GND5-F1
#
_cell.length_a   1.000
_cell.length_b   1.000
_cell.length_c   1.000
_cell.angle_alpha   90.00
_cell.angle_beta   90.00
_cell.angle_gamma   90.00
#
_symmetry.space_group_name_H-M   'P 1'
#
loop_
_entity.id
_entity.type
_entity.pdbx_description
1 polymer ?
#
loop_
_entity_poly.entity_id
_entity_poly.type
_entity_poly.pdbx_seq_one_letter_code
_entity_poly.pdbx_strand_id
1 'polypeptide(L)' 'MVKAFLAGKNASENLHHGLLVMELLMAAYKSAEEKRIIKLPDPSLKEYLPLPRAASKFVK' A
#
# COMPACT_ATOMS: atom_id res chain seq x y z
N MET A 1 -9.82 18.82 2.90
CA MET A 1 -10.20 18.46 1.51
C MET A 1 -11.21 19.43 0.88
N VAL A 2 -12.47 19.52 1.36
CA VAL A 2 -13.51 20.38 0.73
C VAL A 2 -13.12 21.85 0.62
N LYS A 3 -12.55 22.45 1.68
CA LYS A 3 -12.08 23.85 1.64
C LYS A 3 -10.94 24.07 0.64
N ALA A 4 -10.06 23.08 0.45
CA ALA A 4 -8.95 23.15 -0.51
C ALA A 4 -9.48 23.05 -1.95
N PHE A 5 -10.45 22.17 -2.19
CA PHE A 5 -11.16 22.05 -3.45
C PHE A 5 -11.83 23.37 -3.86
N LEU A 6 -12.57 24.01 -2.94
CA LEU A 6 -13.18 25.32 -3.18
C LEU A 6 -12.14 26.43 -3.45
N ALA A 7 -10.92 26.29 -2.93
CA ALA A 7 -9.82 27.23 -3.14
C ALA A 7 -8.97 26.92 -4.39
N GLY A 8 -9.33 25.91 -5.19
CA GLY A 8 -8.56 25.49 -6.36
C GLY A 8 -7.15 24.96 -6.03
N LYS A 9 -6.94 24.50 -4.80
CA LYS A 9 -5.64 24.01 -4.30
C LYS A 9 -5.73 22.53 -3.99
N ASN A 10 -4.59 21.84 -4.10
CA ASN A 10 -4.50 20.47 -3.60
C ASN A 10 -4.72 20.44 -2.09
N ALA A 11 -5.39 19.38 -1.63
CA ALA A 11 -5.50 19.11 -0.20
C ALA A 11 -4.13 18.71 0.37
N SER A 12 -3.96 18.97 1.67
CA SER A 12 -2.80 18.53 2.46
C SER A 12 -2.59 17.02 2.28
N GLU A 13 -3.64 16.24 2.55
CA GLU A 13 -3.70 14.81 2.25
C GLU A 13 -4.26 14.63 0.85
N ASN A 14 -3.43 14.09 -0.04
CA ASN A 14 -3.73 13.90 -1.45
C ASN A 14 -3.44 12.46 -1.89
N LEU A 15 -3.70 12.14 -3.15
CA LEU A 15 -3.54 10.79 -3.69
C LEU A 15 -2.12 10.23 -3.49
N HIS A 16 -1.08 11.06 -3.57
CA HIS A 16 0.30 10.60 -3.38
C HIS A 16 0.54 10.07 -1.97
N HIS A 17 -0.06 10.71 -0.95
CA HIS A 17 -0.01 10.21 0.41
C HIS A 17 -0.74 8.86 0.54
N GLY A 18 -1.86 8.69 -0.16
CA GLY A 18 -2.57 7.41 -0.23
C GLY A 18 -1.72 6.31 -0.87
N LEU A 19 -1.01 6.62 -1.95
CA LEU A 19 -0.08 5.69 -2.60
C LEU A 19 1.05 5.26 -1.65
N LEU A 20 1.63 6.18 -0.87
CA LEU A 20 2.65 5.83 0.12
C LEU A 20 2.14 4.87 1.20
N VAL A 21 0.90 5.03 1.65
CA VAL A 21 0.27 4.11 2.61
C VAL A 21 0.07 2.72 1.98
N MET A 22 -0.33 2.66 0.71
CA MET A 22 -0.47 1.39 0.00
C MET A 22 0.88 0.68 -0.18
N GLU A 23 1.93 1.41 -0.55
CA GLU A 23 3.29 0.87 -0.66
C GLU A 23 3.80 0.31 0.69
N LEU A 24 3.51 1.01 1.79
CA LEU A 24 3.84 0.54 3.13
C LEU A 24 3.11 -0.77 3.47
N LEU A 25 1.82 -0.88 3.15
CA LEU A 25 1.06 -2.12 3.34
C LEU A 25 1.62 -3.27 2.51
N MET A 26 1.92 -3.03 1.23
CA MET A 26 2.53 -4.02 0.33
C MET A 26 3.87 -4.51 0.87
N ALA A 27 4.72 -3.60 1.36
CA ALA A 27 5.99 -3.96 1.99
C ALA A 27 5.81 -4.78 3.26
N ALA A 28 4.78 -4.48 4.07
CA ALA A 28 4.46 -5.27 5.26
C ALA A 28 4.02 -6.70 4.91
N TYR A 29 3.17 -6.88 3.89
CA TYR A 29 2.79 -8.21 3.41
C TYR A 29 4.00 -8.99 2.89
N LYS A 30 4.81 -8.36 2.04
CA LYS A 30 6.03 -8.97 1.50
C LYS A 30 7.02 -9.34 2.60
N SER A 31 7.19 -8.47 3.59
CA SER A 31 8.02 -8.71 4.77
C SER A 31 7.55 -9.93 5.55
N ALA A 32 6.24 -10.09 5.74
CA ALA A 32 5.64 -11.22 6.43
C ALA A 32 5.81 -12.54 5.67
N GLU A 33 5.69 -12.51 4.34
CA GLU A 33 5.88 -13.67 3.46
C GLU A 33 7.35 -14.12 3.40
N GLU A 34 8.28 -13.18 3.22
CA GLU A 34 9.71 -13.46 3.06
C GLU A 34 10.48 -13.55 4.40
N LYS A 35 9.81 -13.24 5.52
CA LYS A 35 10.40 -13.19 6.87
C LYS A 35 11.66 -12.33 6.97
N ARG A 36 11.71 -11.24 6.20
CA ARG A 36 12.82 -10.27 6.20
C ARG A 36 12.29 -8.84 6.26
N ILE A 37 13.15 -7.93 6.71
CA ILE A 37 12.84 -6.49 6.70
C ILE A 37 12.93 -5.97 5.27
N ILE A 38 11.87 -5.32 4.79
CA ILE A 38 11.84 -4.59 3.52
C ILE A 38 12.17 -3.13 3.78
N LYS A 39 13.19 -2.59 3.09
CA LYS A 39 13.57 -1.17 3.18
C LYS A 39 12.87 -0.39 2.08
N LEU A 40 12.18 0.68 2.46
CA LEU A 40 11.53 1.59 1.51
C LEU A 40 12.50 2.68 1.05
N PRO A 41 12.48 3.09 -0.23
CA PRO A 41 11.66 2.52 -1.31
C PRO A 41 12.25 1.22 -1.88
N ASP A 42 11.41 0.21 -2.12
CA ASP A 42 11.80 -1.07 -2.74
C ASP A 42 11.18 -1.18 -4.14
N PRO A 43 11.97 -1.19 -5.24
CA PRO A 43 11.44 -1.27 -6.60
C PRO A 43 10.68 -2.57 -6.88
N SER A 44 10.98 -3.64 -6.14
CA SER A 44 10.32 -4.93 -6.29
C SER A 44 8.87 -4.95 -5.79
N LEU A 45 8.37 -3.86 -5.20
CA LEU A 45 6.97 -3.69 -4.84
C LEU A 45 6.07 -3.40 -6.05
N LYS A 46 6.60 -2.87 -7.15
CA LYS A 46 5.80 -2.53 -8.35
C LYS A 46 5.13 -3.74 -8.98
N GLU A 47 5.79 -4.89 -8.92
CA GLU A 47 5.32 -6.16 -9.48
C GLU A 47 4.76 -7.09 -8.38
N TYR A 48 4.77 -6.65 -7.13
CA TYR A 48 4.35 -7.47 -6.01
C TYR A 48 2.82 -7.52 -5.93
N LEU A 49 2.29 -8.75 -5.96
CA LEU A 49 0.88 -9.03 -5.70
C LEU A 49 0.80 -9.85 -4.40
N PRO A 50 0.22 -9.29 -3.32
CA PRO A 50 0.10 -10.03 -2.06
C PRO A 50 -0.77 -11.26 -2.28
N LEU A 51 -0.31 -12.41 -1.77
CA LEU A 51 -1.08 -13.63 -1.89
C LEU A 51 -2.37 -13.49 -1.06
N PRO A 52 -3.54 -13.90 -1.58
CA PRO A 52 -4.73 -13.97 -0.76
C PRO A 52 -4.44 -14.91 0.41
N ARG A 53 -4.52 -14.37 1.64
CA ARG A 53 -4.31 -15.14 2.87
C ARG A 53 -5.44 -16.17 3.01
N ALA A 54 -5.20 -17.38 2.52
CA ALA A 54 -5.98 -18.59 2.80
C ALA A 54 -7.51 -18.50 2.62
N ALA A 55 -8.02 -17.87 1.56
CA ALA A 55 -9.40 -18.17 1.11
C ALA A 55 -9.55 -19.64 0.66
N SER A 56 -8.44 -20.32 0.31
CA SER A 56 -8.46 -21.71 -0.16
C SER A 56 -8.56 -22.76 0.95
N LYS A 57 -8.37 -22.43 2.23
CA LYS A 57 -8.47 -23.42 3.34
C LYS A 57 -9.86 -23.53 3.96
N PHE A 58 -10.81 -22.66 3.58
CA PHE A 58 -12.14 -22.59 4.19
C PHE A 58 -13.31 -22.57 3.18
N VAL A 59 -13.04 -22.72 1.89
CA VAL A 59 -14.07 -23.04 0.90
C VAL A 59 -14.12 -24.57 0.78
N LYS A 60 -15.03 -25.18 1.53
CA LYS A 60 -15.46 -26.57 1.32
C LYS A 60 -16.59 -26.59 0.30
#